data_AF-A0A0V7Z5B4-F1
#
_entry.id   AF-A0A0V7Z5B4-F1
#
_cell.length_a   1.000
_cell.length_b   1.000
_cell.length_c   1.000
_cell.angle_alpha   90.00
_cell.angle_beta   90.00
_cell.angle_gamma   90.00
#
_symmetry.space_group_name_H-M   'P 1'
#
loop_
_entity.id
_entity.type
_entity.pdbx_description
1 polymer ?
#
loop_
_entity_poly.entity_id
_entity_poly.type
_entity_poly.pdbx_seq_one_letter_code
_entity_poly.pdbx_strand_id
1 'polypeptide(L)'
;MVPESPERIFRQWELEADHRRTYERQALEAAIRQDVRGQISALLFALAALSVAAFALWLGQPWVAGTIGGGTIASVVGAFLYQRVAAKAKSYPQSPGGR
;
A
#
# COMPACT_ATOMS: atom_id res chain seq x y z
N MET A 1 43.73 29.63 4.93
CA MET A 1 43.04 28.36 5.23
C MET A 1 42.56 28.43 6.66
N VAL A 2 41.25 28.54 6.90
CA VAL A 2 40.70 28.50 8.26
C VAL A 2 40.71 27.03 8.69
N PRO A 3 41.48 26.65 9.73
CA PRO A 3 41.72 25.24 10.09
C PRO A 3 40.45 24.45 10.45
N GLU A 4 39.36 25.14 10.80
CA GLU A 4 38.08 24.56 11.28
C GLU A 4 37.00 24.39 10.18
N SER A 5 37.25 24.89 8.96
CA SER A 5 36.18 24.96 7.94
C SER A 5 35.79 23.60 7.34
N PRO A 6 36.73 22.70 6.99
CA PRO A 6 36.38 21.40 6.43
C PRO A 6 35.65 20.52 7.45
N GLU A 7 36.09 20.53 8.70
CA GLU A 7 35.57 19.68 9.77
C GLU A 7 34.13 20.06 10.15
N ARG A 8 33.80 21.36 10.14
CA ARG A 8 32.42 21.84 10.27
C ARG A 8 31.52 21.38 9.11
N ILE A 9 32.03 21.42 7.87
CA ILE A 9 31.28 20.94 6.69
C ILE A 9 31.05 19.44 6.78
N PHE A 10 32.08 18.65 7.12
CA PHE A 10 31.94 17.20 7.32
C PHE A 10 30.94 16.88 8.42
N ARG A 11 30.99 17.59 9.55
CA ARG A 11 30.03 17.41 10.64
C ARG A 11 28.60 17.76 10.23
N GLN A 12 28.40 18.84 9.46
CA GLN A 12 27.08 19.19 8.93
C GLN A 12 26.58 18.14 7.93
N TRP A 13 27.44 17.63 7.07
CA TRP A 13 27.10 16.57 6.12
C TRP A 13 26.73 15.26 6.84
N GLU A 14 27.47 14.86 7.87
CA GLU A 14 27.16 13.67 8.69
C GLU A 14 25.80 13.82 9.39
N LEU A 15 25.51 14.99 9.95
CA LEU A 15 24.22 15.29 10.58
C LEU A 15 23.07 15.27 9.56
N GLU A 16 23.27 15.83 8.37
CA GLU A 16 22.27 15.76 7.29
C GLU A 16 22.07 14.34 6.77
N ALA A 17 23.14 13.55 6.66
CA ALA A 17 23.07 12.15 6.25
C ALA A 17 22.31 11.30 7.28
N ASP A 18 22.59 11.49 8.57
CA ASP A 18 21.89 10.80 9.66
C ASP A 18 20.41 11.22 9.73
N HIS A 19 20.14 12.51 9.56
CA HIS A 19 18.77 13.04 9.47
C HIS A 19 18.02 12.41 8.29
N ARG A 20 18.59 12.40 7.07
CA ARG A 20 17.97 11.77 5.89
C ARG A 20 17.67 10.30 6.13
N ARG A 21 18.61 9.52 6.66
CA ARG A 21 18.40 8.11 6.98
C ARG A 21 17.26 7.92 7.99
N THR A 22 17.19 8.79 8.99
CA THR A 22 16.12 8.78 9.99
C THR A 22 14.76 9.06 9.35
N TYR A 23 14.67 10.06 8.46
CA TYR A 23 13.44 10.35 7.72
C TYR A 23 13.04 9.22 6.78
N GLU A 24 13.98 8.68 6.01
CA GLU A 24 13.73 7.54 5.11
C GLU A 24 13.20 6.33 5.88
N ARG A 25 13.80 6.04 7.04
CA ARG A 25 13.34 4.96 7.92
C ARG A 25 11.94 5.23 8.45
N GLN A 26 11.66 6.44 8.95
CA GLN A 26 10.32 6.79 9.45
C GLN A 26 9.26 6.72 8.35
N ALA A 27 9.59 7.17 7.13
CA ALA A 27 8.71 7.09 5.98
C ALA A 27 8.44 5.64 5.58
N LEU A 28 9.48 4.79 5.54
CA LEU A 28 9.35 3.37 5.27
C LEU A 28 8.49 2.66 6.32
N GLU A 29 8.75 2.91 7.60
CA GLU A 29 7.96 2.33 8.69
C GLU A 29 6.49 2.80 8.65
N ALA A 30 6.24 4.06 8.29
CA ALA A 30 4.89 4.57 8.11
C ALA A 30 4.18 3.88 6.94
N ALA A 31 4.86 3.69 5.81
CA ALA A 31 4.34 2.96 4.66
C ALA A 31 4.00 1.50 5.03
N ILE A 32 4.90 0.79 5.71
CA ILE A 32 4.66 -0.58 6.18
C ILE A 32 3.43 -0.64 7.10
N ARG A 33 3.32 0.27 8.07
CA ARG A 33 2.16 0.31 8.98
C ARG A 33 0.86 0.57 8.23
N GLN A 34 0.87 1.43 7.22
CA GLN A 34 -0.29 1.69 6.38
C GLN A 34 -0.69 0.44 5.59
N ASP A 35 0.27 -0.27 5.00
CA ASP A 35 0.03 -1.50 4.24
C ASP A 35 -0.55 -2.60 5.14
N VAL A 36 0.02 -2.80 6.33
CA VAL A 36 -0.47 -3.79 7.31
C VAL A 36 -1.90 -3.48 7.74
N ARG A 37 -2.21 -2.22 8.07
CA ARG A 37 -3.58 -1.81 8.43
C ARG A 37 -4.55 -2.03 7.27
N GLY A 38 -4.12 -1.74 6.04
CA GLY A 38 -4.87 -2.01 4.83
C GLY A 38 -5.20 -3.50 4.66
N GLN A 39 -4.19 -4.38 4.78
CA GLN A 39 -4.38 -5.82 4.66
C GLN A 39 -5.30 -6.39 5.74
N ILE A 40 -5.16 -5.96 6.99
CA ILE A 40 -6.05 -6.39 8.08
C ILE A 40 -7.49 -5.95 7.80
N SER A 41 -7.70 -4.71 7.34
CA SER A 41 -9.04 -4.22 7.02
C SER A 41 -9.69 -5.00 5.87
N ALA A 42 -8.91 -5.36 4.84
CA ALA A 42 -9.39 -6.17 3.71
C ALA A 42 -9.73 -7.60 4.14
N LEU A 43 -8.93 -8.20 5.04
CA LEU A 43 -9.21 -9.53 5.59
C LEU A 43 -10.50 -9.53 6.41
N LEU A 44 -10.68 -8.55 7.31
CA LEU A 44 -11.88 -8.43 8.12
C LEU A 44 -13.13 -8.23 7.25
N PHE A 45 -13.03 -7.41 6.21
CA PHE A 45 -14.10 -7.22 5.23
C PHE A 45 -14.47 -8.53 4.52
N ALA A 46 -13.47 -9.27 4.03
CA ALA A 46 -13.69 -10.55 3.35
C ALA A 46 -14.35 -11.58 4.28
N LEU A 47 -13.88 -11.68 5.53
CA LEU A 47 -14.46 -12.57 6.54
C LEU A 47 -15.92 -12.19 6.84
N ALA A 48 -16.21 -10.92 7.07
CA ALA A 48 -17.56 -10.45 7.34
C ALA A 48 -18.51 -10.76 6.17
N ALA A 49 -18.10 -10.49 4.93
CA ALA A 49 -18.91 -10.78 3.75
C ALA A 49 -19.15 -12.28 3.56
N LEU A 50 -18.14 -13.13 3.77
CA LEU A 50 -18.29 -14.58 3.73
C LEU A 50 -19.21 -15.09 4.84
N SER A 51 -19.12 -14.54 6.06
CA SER A 51 -20.04 -14.88 7.15
C SER A 51 -21.49 -14.52 6.80
N VAL A 52 -21.73 -13.35 6.20
CA VAL A 52 -23.06 -12.94 5.74
C VAL A 52 -23.57 -13.85 4.62
N ALA A 53 -22.71 -14.22 3.66
CA ALA A 53 -23.08 -15.16 2.59
C ALA A 53 -23.42 -16.56 3.14
N ALA A 54 -22.63 -17.08 4.09
CA ALA A 54 -22.90 -18.34 4.76
C ALA A 54 -24.21 -18.31 5.55
N PHE A 55 -24.49 -17.20 6.25
CA PHE A 55 -25.74 -16.99 6.98
C PHE A 55 -26.95 -16.94 6.03
N ALA A 56 -26.82 -16.28 4.87
CA ALA A 56 -27.86 -16.28 3.85
C ALA A 56 -28.13 -17.68 3.26
N LEU A 57 -27.10 -18.51 3.07
CA LEU A 57 -27.28 -19.92 2.68
C LEU A 57 -28.05 -20.70 3.75
N TRP A 58 -27.72 -20.48 5.02
CA TRP A 58 -28.39 -21.14 6.13
C TRP A 58 -29.88 -20.80 6.21
N LEU A 59 -30.25 -19.56 5.85
CA LEU A 59 -31.65 -19.10 5.72
C LEU A 59 -32.36 -19.60 4.44
N GLY A 60 -31.70 -20.41 3.61
CA GLY A 60 -32.27 -20.91 2.36
C GLY A 60 -32.37 -19.85 1.25
N GLN A 61 -31.53 -18.81 1.29
CA GLN A 61 -31.50 -17.71 0.32
C GLN A 61 -30.23 -17.79 -0.57
N PRO A 62 -30.12 -18.78 -1.47
CA PRO A 62 -28.89 -19.00 -2.26
C PRO A 62 -28.58 -17.85 -3.22
N TRP A 63 -29.60 -17.14 -3.72
CA TRP A 63 -29.41 -15.96 -4.58
C TRP A 63 -28.74 -14.80 -3.83
N VAL A 64 -29.14 -14.55 -2.58
CA VAL A 64 -28.54 -13.51 -1.74
C VAL A 64 -27.10 -13.89 -1.42
N ALA A 65 -26.84 -15.15 -1.07
CA ALA A 65 -25.49 -15.64 -0.83
C ALA A 65 -24.59 -15.53 -2.07
N GLY A 66 -25.11 -15.87 -3.25
CA GLY A 66 -24.38 -15.79 -4.51
C GLY A 66 -24.01 -14.36 -4.90
N THR A 67 -24.93 -13.41 -4.72
CA THR A 67 -24.66 -11.98 -5.02
C THR A 67 -23.66 -11.37 -4.04
N ILE A 68 -23.81 -11.65 -2.74
CA ILE A 68 -22.88 -11.15 -1.72
C ILE A 68 -21.49 -11.79 -1.89
N GLY A 69 -21.43 -13.13 -1.96
CA GLY A 69 -20.18 -13.87 -2.10
C GLY A 69 -19.47 -13.54 -3.42
N GLY A 70 -20.19 -13.65 -4.54
CA GLY A 70 -19.66 -13.36 -5.87
C GLY A 70 -19.23 -11.90 -6.04
N GLY A 71 -20.06 -10.96 -5.58
CA GLY A 71 -19.75 -9.53 -5.64
C GLY A 71 -18.53 -9.16 -4.80
N THR A 72 -18.40 -9.76 -3.61
CA THR A 72 -17.23 -9.55 -2.74
C THR A 72 -15.95 -10.07 -3.41
N ILE A 73 -15.97 -11.30 -3.94
CA ILE A 73 -14.81 -11.90 -4.62
C ILE A 73 -14.42 -11.04 -5.84
N ALA A 74 -15.38 -10.68 -6.69
CA ALA A 74 -15.15 -9.86 -7.86
C ALA A 74 -14.55 -8.49 -7.51
N SER A 75 -15.05 -7.85 -6.46
CA SER A 75 -14.54 -6.57 -5.95
C SER A 75 -13.08 -6.67 -5.50
N VAL A 76 -12.76 -7.69 -4.68
CA VAL A 76 -11.40 -7.90 -4.17
C VAL A 76 -10.43 -8.21 -5.31
N VAL A 77 -10.78 -9.14 -6.19
CA VAL A 77 -9.95 -9.48 -7.37
C VAL A 77 -9.77 -8.26 -8.27
N GLY A 78 -10.84 -7.48 -8.49
CA GLY A 78 -10.80 -6.25 -9.25
C GLY A 78 -9.84 -5.22 -8.66
N ALA A 79 -9.88 -5.01 -7.34
CA ALA A 79 -8.95 -4.11 -6.65
C ALA A 79 -7.49 -4.57 -6.77
N PHE A 80 -7.20 -5.87 -6.66
CA PHE A 80 -5.85 -6.41 -6.87
C PHE A 80 -5.37 -6.23 -8.32
N LEU A 81 -6.22 -6.48 -9.31
CA LEU A 81 -5.89 -6.28 -10.70
C LEU A 81 -5.61 -4.81 -11.01
N TYR A 82 -6.45 -3.91 -10.49
CA TYR A 82 -6.28 -2.46 -10.64
C TYR A 82 -4.94 -2.00 -10.04
N GLN A 83 -4.60 -2.45 -8.83
CA GLN A 83 -3.31 -2.14 -8.21
C GLN A 83 -2.13 -2.63 -9.06
N ARG A 84 -2.19 -3.84 -9.64
CA ARG A 84 -1.15 -4.34 -10.55
C ARG A 84 -0.98 -3.49 -11.80
N VAL A 85 -2.09 -3.06 -12.40
CA VAL A 85 -2.07 -2.17 -13.58
C VAL A 85 -1.49 -0.80 -13.24
N ALA A 86 -1.91 -0.21 -12.12
CA ALA A 86 -1.39 1.06 -11.64
C ALA A 86 0.12 1.00 -11.32
N ALA A 87 0.59 -0.10 -10.71
CA ALA A 87 2.00 -0.34 -10.46
C ALA A 87 2.81 -0.41 -11.77
N LYS A 88 2.30 -1.13 -12.78
CA LYS A 88 2.94 -1.23 -14.11
C LYS A 88 3.03 0.14 -14.80
N ALA A 89 1.98 0.97 -14.71
CA ALA A 89 1.98 2.31 -15.30
C ALA A 89 3.06 3.23 -14.67
N LYS A 90 3.28 3.11 -13.36
CA LYS A 90 4.32 3.89 -12.65
C LYS A 90 5.75 3.48 -13.04
N SER A 91 5.96 2.24 -13.45
CA SER A 91 7.27 1.72 -13.90
C SER A 91 7.68 2.17 -15.30
N TYR A 92 6.74 2.68 -16.11
CA TYR A 92 7.00 3.26 -17.43
C TYR A 92 6.66 4.75 -17.41
N PRO A 93 7.52 5.62 -16.85
CA PRO A 93 7.38 7.04 -17.13
C PRO A 93 7.57 7.24 -18.64
N GLN A 94 6.52 7.72 -19.30
CA GLN A 94 6.57 8.18 -20.69
C GLN A 94 7.77 9.13 -20.82
N SER A 95 8.81 8.71 -21.56
CA SER A 95 9.85 9.64 -21.99
C SER A 95 9.13 10.75 -22.76
N PRO A 96 9.26 12.03 -22.38
CA PRO A 96 8.62 13.10 -23.12
C PRO A 96 9.11 12.99 -24.55
N GLY A 97 8.17 12.71 -25.45
CA GLY A 97 8.45 12.47 -26.86
C GLY A 97 9.34 13.56 -27.40
N GLY A 98 10.53 13.16 -27.85
CA GLY A 98 11.42 14.03 -28.61
C GLY A 98 10.66 14.58 -29.80
N ARG A 99 10.59 15.90 -29.86
CA ARG A 99 10.41 16.67 -31.08
C ARG A 99 11.55 17.66 -31.14
#